data_AF-A0A968IXX8-F1
#
_entry.id   AF-A0A968IXX8-F1
#
_cell.length_a   1.000
_cell.length_b   1.000
_cell.length_c   1.000
_cell.angle_alpha   90.00
_cell.angle_beta   90.00
_cell.angle_gamma   90.00
#
_symmetry.space_group_name_H-M   'P 1'
#
loop_
_entity.id
_entity.type
_entity.pdbx_description
1 polymer ?
#
loop_
_entity_poly.entity_id
_entity_poly.type
_entity_poly.pdbx_seq_one_letter_code
_entity_poly.pdbx_strand_id
1 'polypeptide(L)' 'MQYLMVDLHQRFVGTVERPQPLTVGEAIEADAKSYVVVGIDPTGKQRNRPVPTLTVMDNRAGRRVAVAR' A
#
# COMPACT_ATOMS: atom_id res chain seq x y z
N MET A 1 -3.67 0.83 -13.58
CA MET A 1 -3.42 2.01 -12.73
C MET A 1 -2.17 1.75 -11.91
N GLN A 2 -1.20 2.66 -12.00
CA GLN A 2 0.01 2.61 -11.18
C GLN A 2 -0.25 3.31 -9.86
N TYR A 3 0.28 2.75 -8.78
CA TYR A 3 0.23 3.30 -7.44
C TYR A 3 1.64 3.44 -6.86
N LEU A 4 1.88 4.53 -6.15
CA LEU A 4 3.07 4.72 -5.32
C LEU A 4 2.81 4.10 -3.95
N MET A 5 3.67 3.21 -3.46
CA MET A 5 3.52 2.60 -2.15
C MET A 5 4.45 3.25 -1.14
N VAL A 6 3.90 3.66 0.00
CA VAL A 6 4.62 4.20 1.14
C VAL A 6 4.28 3.45 2.42
N ASP A 7 5.20 3.38 3.38
CA ASP A 7 4.92 2.80 4.69
C ASP A 7 4.19 3.80 5.62
N LEU A 8 3.92 3.37 6.86
CA LEU A 8 3.31 4.21 7.90
C LEU A 8 4.14 5.47 8.26
N HIS A 9 5.44 5.48 7.93
CA HIS A 9 6.34 6.62 8.12
C HIS A 9 6.50 7.46 6.85
N GLN A 10 5.65 7.25 5.84
CA GLN A 10 5.69 7.90 4.52
C GLN A 10 6.99 7.66 3.74
N ARG A 11 7.69 6.55 4.00
CA ARG A 11 8.88 6.16 3.24
C ARG A 11 8.44 5.38 2.01
N PHE A 12 9.06 5.68 0.87
CA PHE A 12 8.81 4.93 -0.36
C PHE A 12 9.21 3.45 -0.18
N VAL A 13 8.29 2.56 -0.53
CA VAL A 13 8.49 1.10 -0.43
C VAL A 13 8.49 0.43 -1.80
N GLY A 14 7.83 1.03 -2.79
CA GLY A 14 7.76 0.50 -4.14
C GLY A 14 6.62 1.08 -4.95
N THR A 15 6.32 0.45 -6.09
CA THR A 15 5.13 0.76 -6.89
C THR A 15 4.39 -0.52 -7.20
N VAL A 16 3.06 -0.45 -7.31
CA VAL A 16 2.24 -1.57 -7.76
C VAL A 16 1.37 -1.12 -8.91
N GLU A 17 1.23 -1.99 -9.90
CA GLU A 17 0.26 -1.81 -10.96
C GLU A 17 -0.93 -2.74 -10.75
N ARG A 18 -2.13 -2.17 -10.83
CA ARG A 18 -3.38 -2.92 -10.75
C ARG A 18 -4.35 -2.48 -11.83
N PRO A 19 -5.05 -3.42 -12.48
CA PRO A 19 -6.08 -3.10 -13.47
C PRO A 19 -7.32 -2.48 -12.81
N GLN A 20 -7.53 -2.72 -11.52
CA GLN A 20 -8.71 -2.30 -10.75
C GLN A 20 -8.31 -1.35 -9.60
N PRO A 21 -9.23 -0.49 -9.13
CA PRO A 21 -9.03 0.31 -7.92
C PRO A 21 -8.79 -0.58 -6.70
N LEU A 22 -7.81 -0.21 -5.89
CA LEU A 22 -7.54 -0.89 -4.62
C LEU A 22 -8.42 -0.34 -3.51
N THR A 23 -8.63 -1.16 -2.47
CA THR A 23 -9.39 -0.79 -1.27
C THR A 23 -8.56 -0.88 -0.01
N VAL A 24 -8.93 -0.10 1.02
CA VAL A 24 -8.31 -0.21 2.35
C VAL A 24 -8.67 -1.57 2.96
N GLY A 25 -7.68 -2.25 3.53
CA GLY A 25 -7.77 -3.61 4.06
C GLY A 25 -7.38 -4.70 3.03
N GLU A 26 -7.23 -4.34 1.76
CA GLU A 26 -6.85 -5.27 0.72
C GLU A 26 -5.38 -5.70 0.86
N ALA A 27 -5.12 -7.00 0.69
CA ALA A 27 -3.77 -7.53 0.64
C ALA A 27 -3.24 -7.47 -0.80
N ILE A 28 -2.05 -6.91 -0.97
CA ILE A 28 -1.37 -6.82 -2.25
C ILE A 28 0.02 -7.44 -2.17
N GLU A 29 0.53 -7.89 -3.32
CA GLU A 29 1.90 -8.34 -3.46
C GLU A 29 2.67 -7.37 -4.36
N ALA A 30 3.83 -6.94 -3.88
CA ALA A 30 4.78 -6.10 -4.59
C ALA A 30 6.20 -6.50 -4.19
N ASP A 31 7.11 -6.63 -5.17
CA ASP A 31 8.51 -7.04 -4.96
C ASP A 31 8.69 -8.28 -4.06
N ALA A 32 7.89 -9.32 -4.33
CA ALA A 32 7.86 -10.58 -3.56
C ALA A 32 7.53 -10.43 -2.06
N LYS A 33 6.96 -9.29 -1.66
CA LYS A 33 6.47 -9.02 -0.31
C LYS A 33 4.96 -8.80 -0.34
N SER A 34 4.29 -9.26 0.71
CA SER A 34 2.85 -9.06 0.90
C SER A 34 2.64 -7.87 1.82
N TYR A 35 1.76 -6.97 1.41
CA TYR A 35 1.38 -5.79 2.15
C TYR A 35 -0.14 -5.72 2.31
N VAL A 36 -0.61 -5.03 3.34
CA VAL A 36 -2.00 -4.63 3.50
C VAL A 36 -2.11 -3.14 3.25
N VAL A 37 -3.05 -2.74 2.42
CA VAL A 37 -3.38 -1.33 2.18
C VAL A 37 -4.08 -0.78 3.42
N VAL A 38 -3.53 0.28 4.01
CA VAL A 38 -4.10 0.93 5.20
C VAL A 38 -4.59 2.35 4.93
N GLY A 39 -4.22 2.92 3.78
CA GLY A 39 -4.70 4.23 3.36
C GLY A 39 -4.49 4.43 1.85
N ILE A 40 -5.35 5.26 1.25
CA ILE A 40 -5.28 5.63 -0.16
C ILE A 40 -5.42 7.13 -0.27
N ASP A 41 -4.42 7.79 -0.84
CA ASP A 41 -4.48 9.20 -1.23
C ASP A 41 -4.65 9.28 -2.77
N PRO A 42 -5.88 9.54 -3.24
CA PRO A 42 -6.17 9.66 -4.67
C PRO A 42 -5.70 10.99 -5.25
N THR A 43 -5.36 11.99 -4.42
CA THR A 43 -5.08 13.35 -4.87
C THR A 43 -3.66 13.56 -5.40
N GLY A 44 -2.78 12.57 -5.25
CA GLY A 44 -1.46 12.58 -5.87
C GLY A 44 -0.73 13.91 -5.69
N LYS A 45 -0.77 14.50 -4.48
CA LYS A 45 -0.23 15.86 -4.19
C LYS A 45 1.29 16.00 -4.38
N GLN A 46 1.94 15.05 -5.03
CA GLN A 46 3.29 15.22 -5.54
C GLN A 46 3.23 16.03 -6.84
N ARG A 47 3.72 17.26 -6.75
CA ARG A 47 3.73 18.33 -7.79
C ARG A 47 4.03 17.92 -9.24
N ASN A 48 4.62 16.75 -9.51
CA ASN A 48 5.08 16.36 -10.84
C ASN A 48 4.47 15.07 -11.42
N ARG A 49 3.62 14.32 -10.70
CA ARG A 49 2.90 13.15 -11.26
C ARG A 49 1.62 12.88 -10.48
N PRO A 50 0.43 12.85 -11.13
CA PRO A 50 -0.83 12.51 -10.49
C PRO A 50 -0.95 10.99 -10.29
N VAL A 51 -0.01 10.39 -9.57
CA VAL A 51 -0.03 8.96 -9.24
C VAL A 51 -0.63 8.82 -7.84
N PRO A 52 -1.71 8.03 -7.67
CA PRO A 52 -2.30 7.77 -6.36
C PRO A 52 -1.27 7.11 -5.42
N THR A 53 -1.28 7.53 -4.15
CA THR A 53 -0.37 6.99 -3.14
C THR A 53 -1.12 6.01 -2.23
N LEU A 54 -0.53 4.85 -1.99
CA LEU A 54 -1.01 3.83 -1.07
C LEU A 54 -0.13 3.84 0.17
N THR A 55 -0.75 4.04 1.33
CA THR A 55 -0.10 3.72 2.60
C THR A 55 -0.29 2.24 2.84
N VAL A 56 0.81 1.52 3.07
CA VAL A 56 0.82 0.08 3.23
C VAL A 56 1.57 -0.35 4.48
N MET A 57 1.21 -1.51 5.00
CA MET A 57 1.90 -2.17 6.11
C MET A 57 2.29 -3.58 5.69
N ASP A 58 3.46 -4.07 6.12
CA ASP A 58 3.87 -5.45 5.86
C ASP A 58 2.85 -6.43 6.47
N ASN A 59 2.30 -7.32 5.64
CA ASN A 59 1.30 -8.29 6.06
C ASN A 59 1.89 -9.33 7.04
N ARG A 60 3.22 -9.53 7.04
CA ARG A 60 3.91 -10.36 8.04
C ARG A 60 3.86 -9.74 9.43
N ALA A 61 3.80 -8.41 9.54
CA ALA A 61 3.64 -7.73 10.82
C ALA A 61 2.21 -7.89 11.37
N GLY A 62 1.20 -7.90 10.50
CA GLY A 62 -0.20 -8.16 10.86
C GLY A 62 -0.46 -9.58 11.38
N ARG A 63 0.26 -10.59 10.86
CA ARG A 63 0.12 -11.99 11.28
C ARG A 63 0.56 -12.25 12.73
N ARG A 64 1.35 -11.37 13.36
CA ARG A 64 1.71 -11.47 14.78
C ARG A 64 0.60 -10.98 15.72
N VAL A 65 -0.40 -10.25 15.20
CA VAL A 65 -1.51 -9.71 16.01
C VAL A 65 -2.73 -10.64 16.00
N ALA A 66 -2.81 -11.58 15.05
CA ALA A 66 -3.98 -12.45 14.86
C ALA A 66 -3.81 -13.88 15.44
N VAL A 67 -3.08 -14.04 16.56
CA VAL A 67 -3.09 -15.30 17.33
C VAL A 67 -3.22 -14.99 18.82
N ALA A 68 -4.47 -14.72 19.23
CA ALA A 68 -4.96 -14.94 20.59
C ALA A 68 -6.49 -14.88 20.55
N ARG A 69 -7.14 -16.03 20.36
CA ARG A 69 -8.47 -16.35 20.90
C ARG A 69 -8.76 -17.83 20.70
#